data_AF-A0A7S3MEJ7-F1
#
_entry.id   AF-A0A7S3MEJ7-F1
#
_cell.length_a   1.000
_cell.length_b   1.000
_cell.length_c   1.000
_cell.angle_alpha   90.00
_cell.angle_beta   90.00
_cell.angle_gamma   90.00
#
_symmetry.space_group_name_H-M   'P 1'
#
loop_
_entity.id
_entity.type
_entity.pdbx_description
1 polymer ?
#
loop_
_entity_poly.entity_id
_entity_poly.type
_entity_poly.pdbx_seq_one_letter_code
_entity_poly.pdbx_strand_id
1 'polypeptide(L)'
;DPKWSPGAAAAGGAAAGAVGGDVQWKQKLNEFAAKKAARPLAKGEFVYTTTAVDETNKSFTSTVSGAILSQGYTSAEPQISKKLAENAAARAAVEAEHPEVYGELAAFDVAVAAAPAKGQKRKADAPPMGDKNELNHMMQMLLSRSVTKDDVLYTLTTIEGDKPSYSATVALPTYEGSPTFQGAPALAKKDAEAAAAKVAIAAFKDAAAPLIEEHKAKKARKNAEDMEKMKQKHAEKQ
;
A
#
# COMPACT_ATOMS: atom_id res chain seq x y z
N ASP A 1 14.09 25.21 30.88
CA ASP A 1 13.22 24.66 29.82
C ASP A 1 13.64 25.11 28.42
N PRO A 2 14.22 24.23 27.60
CA PRO A 2 14.57 24.57 26.22
C PRO A 2 13.33 24.44 25.31
N LYS A 3 13.04 25.54 24.63
CA LYS A 3 11.91 25.79 23.73
C LYS A 3 12.07 24.94 22.45
N TRP A 4 11.21 23.95 22.26
CA TRP A 4 11.12 23.14 21.03
C TRP A 4 10.59 24.01 19.87
N SER A 5 11.36 24.11 18.79
CA SER A 5 10.98 24.80 17.56
C SER A 5 10.77 23.75 16.46
N PRO A 6 9.57 23.59 15.89
CA PRO A 6 9.36 22.63 14.81
C PRO A 6 9.98 23.15 13.51
N GLY A 7 10.94 22.38 12.98
CA GLY A 7 11.58 22.64 11.70
C GLY A 7 10.59 22.50 10.54
N ALA A 8 10.69 23.43 9.59
CA ALA A 8 9.88 23.48 8.37
C ALA A 8 10.08 22.20 7.52
N ALA A 9 9.02 21.42 7.40
CA ALA A 9 8.95 20.29 6.47
C ALA A 9 8.79 20.83 5.03
N ALA A 10 9.82 20.67 4.22
CA ALA A 10 9.77 20.95 2.79
C ALA A 10 8.83 19.93 2.11
N ALA A 11 7.71 20.43 1.57
CA ALA A 11 6.79 19.66 0.76
C ALA A 11 7.42 19.37 -0.62
N GLY A 12 8.03 18.19 -0.76
CA GLY A 12 8.49 17.67 -2.05
C GLY A 12 7.34 17.01 -2.82
N GLY A 13 6.90 17.65 -3.91
CA GLY A 13 5.94 17.07 -4.84
C GLY A 13 6.52 15.83 -5.53
N ALA A 14 5.86 14.68 -5.34
CA ALA A 14 6.22 13.43 -5.98
C ALA A 14 5.85 13.45 -7.47
N ALA A 15 6.84 13.55 -8.35
CA ALA A 15 6.69 13.17 -9.75
C ALA A 15 6.55 11.64 -9.82
N ALA A 16 5.37 11.17 -10.21
CA ALA A 16 5.10 9.77 -10.49
C ALA A 16 5.80 9.33 -11.79
N GLY A 17 7.10 9.02 -11.69
CA GLY A 17 7.81 8.21 -12.66
C GLY A 17 7.56 6.73 -12.37
N ALA A 18 7.10 5.99 -13.37
CA ALA A 18 6.89 4.56 -13.28
C ALA A 18 8.19 3.84 -12.87
N VAL A 19 8.25 3.38 -11.62
CA VAL A 19 9.27 2.43 -11.19
C VAL A 19 8.79 1.09 -11.72
N GLY A 20 9.40 0.63 -12.82
CA GLY A 20 9.26 -0.74 -13.31
C GLY A 20 9.66 -1.72 -12.22
N GLY A 21 9.50 -3.02 -12.47
CA GLY A 21 9.78 -4.10 -11.51
C GLY A 21 11.25 -4.26 -11.11
N ASP A 22 11.98 -3.17 -10.91
CA ASP A 22 13.36 -3.14 -10.48
C ASP A 22 13.48 -3.79 -9.11
N VAL A 23 14.46 -4.69 -8.98
CA VAL A 23 14.83 -5.31 -7.73
C VAL A 23 15.01 -4.21 -6.66
N GLN A 24 14.28 -4.34 -5.55
CA GLN A 24 14.38 -3.42 -4.40
C GLN A 24 15.66 -3.73 -3.63
N TRP A 25 16.82 -3.30 -4.16
CA TRP A 25 18.14 -3.53 -3.59
C TRP A 25 18.26 -3.05 -2.14
N LYS A 26 17.56 -1.97 -1.76
CA LYS A 26 17.47 -1.53 -0.35
C LYS A 26 16.85 -2.57 0.57
N GLN A 27 15.78 -3.24 0.13
CA GLN A 27 15.14 -4.32 0.90
C GLN A 27 16.07 -5.53 0.99
N LYS A 28 16.72 -5.89 -0.12
CA LYS A 28 17.69 -7.00 -0.16
C LYS A 28 18.87 -6.77 0.77
N LEU A 29 19.44 -5.56 0.76
CA LEU A 29 20.50 -5.18 1.70
C LEU A 29 20.07 -5.33 3.16
N ASN A 30 18.84 -4.92 3.51
CA ASN A 30 18.29 -5.12 4.85
C ASN A 30 18.13 -6.61 5.21
N GLU A 31 17.62 -7.43 4.28
CA GLU A 31 17.49 -8.88 4.47
C GLU A 31 18.86 -9.52 4.75
N PHE A 32 19.90 -9.14 4.01
CA PHE A 32 21.25 -9.67 4.22
C PHE A 32 21.87 -9.21 5.54
N ALA A 33 21.72 -7.93 5.87
CA ALA A 33 22.29 -7.43 7.11
C ALA A 33 21.60 -8.01 8.35
N ALA A 34 20.28 -8.23 8.30
CA ALA A 34 19.57 -8.95 9.37
C ALA A 34 20.09 -10.39 9.52
N LYS A 35 20.36 -11.08 8.40
CA LYS A 35 20.94 -12.43 8.39
C LYS A 35 22.37 -12.44 8.92
N LYS A 36 23.22 -11.49 8.51
CA LYS A 36 24.61 -11.34 8.95
C LYS A 36 24.72 -11.00 10.44
N ALA A 37 23.82 -10.15 10.93
CA ALA A 37 23.79 -9.76 12.34
C ALA A 37 23.11 -10.80 13.25
N ALA A 38 22.44 -11.82 12.68
CA ALA A 38 21.61 -12.80 13.38
C ALA A 38 20.59 -12.18 14.36
N ARG A 39 20.13 -10.96 14.05
CA ARG A 39 19.18 -10.19 14.87
C ARG A 39 18.37 -9.22 14.01
N PRO A 40 17.20 -8.77 14.50
CA PRO A 40 16.50 -7.67 13.88
C PRO A 40 17.39 -6.42 13.81
N LEU A 41 17.39 -5.75 12.65
CA LEU A 41 18.11 -4.51 12.46
C LEU A 41 17.44 -3.38 13.23
N ALA A 42 18.23 -2.55 13.90
CA ALA A 42 17.74 -1.35 14.56
C ALA A 42 17.55 -0.21 13.54
N LYS A 43 16.62 0.70 13.84
CA LYS A 43 16.41 1.88 12.99
C LYS A 43 17.68 2.74 13.00
N GLY A 44 18.21 3.04 11.82
CA GLY A 44 19.39 3.88 11.64
C GLY A 44 20.71 3.12 11.52
N GLU A 45 20.70 1.79 11.49
CA GLU A 45 21.93 1.00 11.24
C GLU A 45 22.51 1.19 9.83
N PHE A 46 21.66 1.64 8.89
CA PHE A 46 22.09 2.14 7.59
C PHE A 46 21.80 3.63 7.48
N VAL A 47 22.80 4.37 7.03
CA VAL A 47 22.71 5.80 6.72
C VAL A 47 22.93 5.95 5.22
N TYR A 48 21.95 6.55 4.55
CA TYR A 48 22.03 6.92 3.14
C TYR A 48 22.28 8.43 3.03
N THR A 49 23.35 8.82 2.38
CA THR A 49 23.70 10.21 2.12
C THR A 49 23.62 10.46 0.63
N THR A 50 22.64 11.26 0.21
CA THR A 50 22.37 11.53 -1.21
C THR A 50 22.75 12.97 -1.55
N THR A 51 23.64 13.14 -2.53
CA THR A 51 24.10 14.44 -3.03
C THR A 51 23.60 14.63 -4.46
N ALA A 52 23.18 15.86 -4.79
CA ALA A 52 22.94 16.24 -6.18
C ALA A 52 24.30 16.43 -6.86
N VAL A 53 24.48 15.83 -8.03
CA VAL A 53 25.73 15.93 -8.81
C VAL A 53 25.74 17.21 -9.65
N ASP A 54 24.56 17.72 -10.01
CA ASP A 54 24.37 18.97 -10.72
C ASP A 54 23.57 19.98 -9.89
N GLU A 55 23.78 21.27 -10.16
CA GLU A 55 23.02 22.38 -9.56
C GLU A 55 21.52 22.34 -9.97
N THR A 56 21.20 21.62 -11.04
CA THR A 56 19.84 21.49 -11.56
C THR A 56 18.99 20.47 -10.78
N ASN A 57 19.57 19.76 -9.82
CA ASN A 57 18.95 18.65 -9.07
C ASN A 57 18.32 17.59 -9.97
N LYS A 58 18.92 17.33 -11.14
CA LYS A 58 18.44 16.32 -12.10
C LYS A 58 19.19 15.00 -11.99
N SER A 59 20.39 15.01 -11.44
CA SER A 59 21.19 13.81 -11.18
C SER A 59 21.66 13.74 -9.73
N PHE A 60 21.60 12.55 -9.15
CA PHE A 60 21.89 12.28 -7.75
C PHE A 60 22.85 11.10 -7.62
N THR A 61 23.81 11.19 -6.70
CA THR A 61 24.59 10.05 -6.23
C THR A 61 24.25 9.81 -4.77
N SER A 62 24.29 8.56 -4.33
CA SER A 62 24.03 8.21 -2.94
C SER A 62 25.11 7.30 -2.42
N THR A 63 25.45 7.46 -1.14
CA THR A 63 26.36 6.59 -0.40
C THR A 63 25.61 5.93 0.74
N VAL A 64 25.66 4.61 0.81
CA VAL A 64 25.16 3.83 1.95
C VAL A 64 26.31 3.45 2.85
N SER A 65 26.17 3.68 4.16
CA SER A 65 27.13 3.30 5.18
C SER A 65 26.41 2.74 6.41
N GLY A 66 27.11 1.93 7.21
CA GLY A 66 26.53 1.32 8.41
C GLY A 66 27.51 0.40 9.11
N ALA A 67 27.31 0.16 10.41
CA ALA A 67 28.22 -0.65 11.23
C ALA A 67 28.32 -2.13 10.79
N ILE A 68 27.35 -2.61 10.00
CA ILE A 68 27.29 -4.01 9.51
C ILE A 68 28.03 -4.16 8.15
N LEU A 69 28.25 -3.06 7.44
CA LEU A 69 29.00 -3.01 6.19
C LEU A 69 30.49 -2.90 6.49
N SER A 70 31.34 -3.47 5.64
CA SER A 70 32.78 -3.31 5.77
C SER A 70 33.23 -1.87 5.51
N GLN A 71 32.51 -1.14 4.65
CA GLN A 71 32.77 0.25 4.30
C GLN A 71 31.51 0.96 3.78
N GLY A 72 31.64 2.24 3.46
CA GLY A 72 30.61 2.98 2.72
C GLY A 72 30.66 2.65 1.23
N TYR A 73 29.48 2.48 0.61
CA TYR A 73 29.35 2.16 -0.81
C TYR A 73 28.58 3.25 -1.54
N THR A 74 29.15 3.78 -2.61
CA THR A 74 28.56 4.87 -3.41
C THR A 74 28.02 4.33 -4.74
N SER A 75 26.89 4.86 -5.20
CA SER A 75 26.36 4.58 -6.53
C SER A 75 27.39 4.95 -7.60
N ALA A 76 27.74 4.01 -8.48
CA ALA A 76 28.75 4.23 -9.53
C ALA A 76 28.35 5.30 -10.55
N GLU A 77 27.06 5.43 -10.86
CA GLU A 77 26.53 6.36 -11.85
C GLU A 77 25.50 7.31 -11.24
N PRO A 78 25.49 8.60 -11.64
CA PRO A 78 24.44 9.54 -11.26
C PRO A 78 23.06 9.06 -11.73
N GLN A 79 22.09 9.09 -10.83
CA GLN A 79 20.73 8.63 -11.07
C GLN A 79 19.76 9.79 -11.17
N ILE A 80 18.69 9.63 -11.95
CA ILE A 80 17.68 10.68 -12.20
C ILE A 80 16.83 11.05 -10.98
N SER A 81 16.92 10.27 -9.90
CA SER A 81 16.20 10.55 -8.66
C SER A 81 16.96 10.07 -7.44
N LYS A 82 16.72 10.71 -6.29
CA LYS A 82 17.27 10.30 -5.00
C LYS A 82 16.98 8.84 -4.67
N LYS A 83 15.76 8.37 -4.98
CA LYS A 83 15.34 6.99 -4.74
C LYS A 83 16.18 5.99 -5.55
N LEU A 84 16.43 6.28 -6.84
CA LEU A 84 17.25 5.43 -7.69
C LEU A 84 18.72 5.47 -7.27
N ALA A 85 19.23 6.64 -6.87
CA ALA A 85 20.58 6.78 -6.34
C ALA A 85 20.80 5.91 -5.09
N GLU A 86 19.87 5.96 -4.13
CA GLU A 86 19.92 5.11 -2.93
C GLU A 86 19.84 3.61 -3.27
N ASN A 87 19.00 3.25 -4.23
CA ASN A 87 18.88 1.85 -4.67
C ASN A 87 20.17 1.36 -5.36
N ALA A 88 20.81 2.21 -6.16
CA ALA A 88 22.09 1.92 -6.79
C ALA A 88 23.23 1.81 -5.76
N ALA A 89 23.25 2.65 -4.74
CA ALA A 89 24.19 2.53 -3.62
C ALA A 89 24.00 1.21 -2.85
N ALA A 90 22.74 0.83 -2.59
CA ALA A 90 22.43 -0.45 -1.97
C ALA A 90 22.84 -1.63 -2.84
N ARG A 91 22.66 -1.54 -4.17
CA ARG A 91 23.14 -2.55 -5.12
C ARG A 91 24.67 -2.72 -5.03
N ALA A 92 25.43 -1.62 -5.04
CA ALA A 92 26.88 -1.66 -4.92
C ALA A 92 27.33 -2.31 -3.59
N ALA A 93 26.62 -2.06 -2.49
CA ALA A 93 26.87 -2.72 -1.21
C ALA A 93 26.60 -4.23 -1.26
N VAL A 94 25.49 -4.66 -1.89
CA VAL A 94 25.16 -6.09 -2.03
C VAL A 94 26.16 -6.80 -2.94
N GLU A 95 26.56 -6.17 -4.05
CA GLU A 95 27.55 -6.71 -4.98
C GLU A 95 28.91 -6.94 -4.32
N ALA A 96 29.36 -6.01 -3.47
CA ALA A 96 30.63 -6.12 -2.77
C ALA A 96 30.61 -7.08 -1.57
N GLU A 97 29.56 -7.06 -0.75
CA GLU A 97 29.48 -7.89 0.47
C GLU A 97 28.96 -9.31 0.20
N HIS A 98 28.15 -9.48 -0.85
CA HIS A 98 27.41 -10.71 -1.14
C HIS A 98 27.40 -11.03 -2.65
N PRO A 99 28.58 -11.27 -3.27
CA PRO A 99 28.68 -11.49 -4.72
C PRO A 99 27.88 -12.70 -5.21
N GLU A 100 27.74 -13.75 -4.39
CA GLU A 100 26.93 -14.95 -4.73
C GLU A 100 25.46 -14.58 -4.97
N VAL A 101 24.86 -13.84 -4.02
CA VAL A 101 23.44 -13.49 -4.11
C VAL A 101 23.19 -12.38 -5.13
N TYR A 102 24.17 -11.49 -5.30
CA TYR A 102 24.14 -10.54 -6.39
C TYR A 102 24.09 -11.25 -7.74
N GLY A 103 24.89 -12.31 -7.95
CA GLY A 103 24.86 -13.11 -9.17
C GLY A 103 23.48 -13.75 -9.45
N GLU A 104 22.86 -14.34 -8.43
CA GLU A 104 21.51 -14.91 -8.54
C GLU A 104 20.44 -13.86 -8.89
N LEU A 105 20.48 -12.71 -8.21
CA LEU A 105 19.52 -11.63 -8.42
C LEU A 105 19.74 -10.91 -9.76
N ALA A 106 20.99 -10.69 -10.15
CA ALA A 106 21.35 -10.07 -11.43
C ALA A 106 20.97 -10.98 -12.60
N ALA A 107 21.12 -12.30 -12.48
CA ALA A 107 20.64 -13.26 -13.48
C ALA A 107 19.12 -13.18 -13.66
N PHE A 108 18.37 -12.94 -12.57
CA PHE A 108 16.93 -12.73 -12.63
C PHE A 108 16.56 -11.38 -13.28
N ASP A 109 17.32 -10.32 -12.98
CA ASP A 109 17.11 -8.97 -13.54
C ASP A 109 17.35 -8.95 -15.07
N VAL A 110 18.37 -9.66 -15.56
CA VAL A 110 18.65 -9.81 -17.00
C VAL A 110 17.55 -10.63 -17.69
N ALA A 111 17.02 -11.67 -17.04
CA ALA A 111 15.91 -12.46 -17.58
C ALA A 111 14.59 -11.67 -17.68
N VAL A 112 14.38 -10.68 -16.80
CA VAL A 112 13.20 -9.81 -16.80
C VAL A 112 13.37 -8.57 -17.69
N ALA A 113 14.59 -8.02 -17.81
CA ALA A 113 14.91 -6.87 -18.66
C ALA A 113 14.89 -7.19 -20.17
N ALA A 114 15.02 -8.46 -20.55
CA ALA A 114 14.97 -8.89 -21.96
C ALA A 114 13.54 -8.90 -22.55
N ALA A 115 12.50 -8.73 -21.74
CA ALA A 115 11.14 -8.51 -22.23
C ALA A 115 10.71 -7.09 -21.83
N PRO A 116 10.38 -6.18 -22.77
CA PRO A 116 9.73 -4.94 -22.42
C PRO A 116 8.40 -5.31 -21.77
N ALA A 117 8.36 -5.28 -20.44
CA ALA A 117 7.15 -5.40 -19.66
C ALA A 117 6.34 -4.12 -19.88
N LYS A 118 5.74 -4.00 -21.07
CA LYS A 118 4.50 -3.23 -21.24
C LYS A 118 3.56 -3.85 -20.24
N GLY A 119 3.47 -3.25 -19.06
CA GLY A 119 2.52 -3.63 -18.04
C GLY A 119 1.16 -3.65 -18.71
N GLN A 120 0.70 -4.84 -19.09
CA GLN A 120 -0.66 -5.04 -19.55
C GLN A 120 -1.49 -4.53 -18.39
N LYS A 121 -2.11 -3.36 -18.58
CA LYS A 121 -3.21 -2.90 -17.73
C LYS A 121 -4.27 -3.97 -17.87
N ARG A 122 -4.17 -5.02 -17.06
CA ARG A 122 -5.21 -6.04 -16.95
C ARG A 122 -6.43 -5.23 -16.54
N LYS A 123 -7.47 -5.25 -17.37
CA LYS A 123 -8.81 -4.97 -16.88
C LYS A 123 -9.09 -6.10 -15.89
N ALA A 124 -8.62 -5.92 -14.66
CA ALA A 124 -9.00 -6.80 -13.59
C ALA A 124 -10.50 -6.54 -13.40
N ASP A 125 -11.32 -7.51 -13.76
CA ASP A 125 -12.66 -7.59 -13.20
C ASP A 125 -12.48 -7.44 -11.69
N ALA A 126 -13.05 -6.37 -11.14
CA ALA A 126 -12.88 -6.07 -9.73
C ALA A 126 -13.35 -7.31 -8.97
N PRO A 127 -12.48 -7.96 -8.17
CA PRO A 127 -12.90 -9.12 -7.41
C PRO A 127 -14.12 -8.73 -6.58
N PRO A 128 -15.10 -9.63 -6.43
CA PRO A 128 -16.31 -9.34 -5.68
C PRO A 128 -15.91 -8.79 -4.32
N MET A 129 -16.46 -7.61 -3.97
CA MET A 129 -16.25 -7.01 -2.66
C MET A 129 -16.77 -8.00 -1.61
N GLY A 130 -15.95 -8.35 -0.62
CA GLY A 130 -16.43 -9.19 0.47
C GLY A 130 -17.55 -8.49 1.26
N ASP A 131 -18.47 -9.26 1.84
CA ASP A 131 -19.67 -8.76 2.52
C ASP A 131 -19.38 -7.65 3.56
N LYS A 132 -18.29 -7.76 4.32
CA LYS A 132 -17.88 -6.71 5.27
C LYS A 132 -17.56 -5.38 4.58
N ASN A 133 -16.89 -5.43 3.44
CA ASN A 133 -16.54 -4.24 2.67
C ASN A 133 -17.75 -3.65 1.97
N GLU A 134 -18.67 -4.50 1.49
CA GLU A 134 -19.94 -4.06 0.90
C GLU A 134 -20.81 -3.37 1.95
N LEU A 135 -20.95 -3.93 3.16
CA LEU A 135 -21.67 -3.28 4.25
C LEU A 135 -21.03 -1.93 4.61
N ASN A 136 -19.70 -1.86 4.75
CA ASN A 136 -19.02 -0.60 5.01
C ASN A 136 -19.26 0.43 3.90
N HIS A 137 -19.26 0.00 2.63
CA HIS A 137 -19.57 0.89 1.51
C HIS A 137 -21.03 1.40 1.58
N MET A 138 -21.97 0.51 1.93
CA MET A 138 -23.38 0.85 2.09
C MET A 138 -23.60 1.85 3.23
N MET A 139 -22.97 1.62 4.38
CA MET A 139 -23.00 2.54 5.53
C MET A 139 -22.39 3.90 5.19
N GLN A 140 -21.35 3.95 4.35
CA GLN A 140 -20.77 5.21 3.89
C GLN A 140 -21.78 6.05 3.10
N MET A 141 -22.59 5.40 2.26
CA MET A 141 -23.63 6.08 1.48
C MET A 141 -24.76 6.57 2.39
N LEU A 142 -25.25 5.70 3.28
CA LEU A 142 -26.33 6.03 4.20
C LEU A 142 -25.97 7.14 5.19
N LEU A 143 -24.76 7.13 5.73
CA LEU A 143 -24.31 8.15 6.68
C LEU A 143 -23.79 9.43 6.01
N SER A 144 -23.58 9.42 4.68
CA SER A 144 -23.00 10.53 3.91
C SER A 144 -21.66 11.04 4.46
N ARG A 145 -20.91 10.20 5.17
CA ARG A 145 -19.57 10.47 5.71
C ARG A 145 -18.71 9.21 5.65
N SER A 146 -17.41 9.37 5.88
CA SER A 146 -16.53 8.20 6.02
C SER A 146 -16.92 7.38 7.24
N VAL A 147 -16.99 6.06 7.05
CA VAL A 147 -17.29 5.09 8.11
C VAL A 147 -16.08 4.95 9.02
N THR A 148 -16.30 5.03 10.33
CA THR A 148 -15.31 4.82 11.37
C THR A 148 -15.53 3.45 12.03
N LYS A 149 -14.63 3.09 12.95
CA LYS A 149 -14.68 1.83 13.70
C LYS A 149 -15.90 1.76 14.63
N ASP A 150 -16.42 2.93 15.01
CA ASP A 150 -17.54 3.05 15.96
C ASP A 150 -18.89 2.90 15.26
N ASP A 151 -18.92 2.97 13.92
CA ASP A 151 -20.16 2.89 13.14
C ASP A 151 -20.65 1.45 12.92
N VAL A 152 -19.72 0.48 12.87
CA VAL A 152 -20.01 -0.93 12.61
C VAL A 152 -19.27 -1.80 13.62
N LEU A 153 -19.99 -2.28 14.63
CA LEU A 153 -19.45 -3.12 15.69
C LEU A 153 -19.79 -4.59 15.43
N TYR A 154 -18.78 -5.45 15.44
CA TYR A 154 -18.95 -6.90 15.32
C TYR A 154 -18.73 -7.57 16.67
N THR A 155 -19.73 -8.31 17.14
CA THR A 155 -19.64 -9.14 18.33
C THR A 155 -19.67 -10.60 17.92
N LEU A 156 -18.65 -11.37 18.33
CA LEU A 156 -18.55 -12.79 18.07
C LEU A 156 -18.85 -13.60 19.34
N THR A 157 -19.70 -14.61 19.18
CA THR A 157 -20.01 -15.60 20.21
C THR A 157 -19.59 -16.97 19.71
N THR A 158 -18.82 -17.71 20.53
CA THR A 158 -18.47 -19.10 20.24
C THR A 158 -19.58 -19.99 20.80
N ILE A 159 -20.11 -20.87 19.96
CA ILE A 159 -21.13 -21.85 20.35
C ILE A 159 -20.41 -23.19 20.53
N GLU A 160 -20.39 -23.66 21.78
CA GLU A 160 -19.81 -24.96 22.13
C GLU A 160 -20.74 -26.09 21.68
N GLY A 161 -20.15 -27.07 21.00
CA GLY A 161 -20.80 -28.27 20.49
C GLY A 161 -19.74 -29.24 19.97
N ASP A 162 -20.16 -30.38 19.41
CA ASP A 162 -19.22 -31.41 18.88
C ASP A 162 -18.22 -30.85 17.86
N LYS A 163 -18.62 -29.78 17.14
CA LYS A 163 -17.73 -28.93 16.35
C LYS A 163 -17.95 -27.48 16.79
N PRO A 164 -16.90 -26.76 17.24
CA PRO A 164 -17.06 -25.36 17.62
C PRO A 164 -17.53 -24.56 16.41
N SER A 165 -18.62 -23.81 16.60
CA SER A 165 -19.13 -22.88 15.59
C SER A 165 -19.13 -21.46 16.15
N TYR A 166 -19.16 -20.49 15.26
CA TYR A 166 -19.10 -19.07 15.58
C TYR A 166 -20.38 -18.41 15.08
N SER A 167 -21.03 -17.63 15.94
CA SER A 167 -22.11 -16.72 15.56
C SER A 167 -21.61 -15.29 15.70
N ALA A 168 -21.91 -14.44 14.73
CA ALA A 168 -21.58 -13.02 14.79
C ALA A 168 -22.84 -12.16 14.75
N THR A 169 -22.79 -11.04 15.45
CA THR A 169 -23.83 -10.00 15.45
C THR A 169 -23.18 -8.68 15.05
N VAL A 170 -23.77 -7.98 14.08
CA VAL A 170 -23.39 -6.62 13.69
C VAL A 170 -24.31 -5.63 14.40
N ALA A 171 -23.75 -4.63 15.06
CA ALA A 171 -24.48 -3.49 15.62
C ALA A 171 -24.06 -2.20 14.91
N LEU A 172 -25.05 -1.35 14.61
CA LEU A 172 -24.86 -0.06 13.93
C LEU A 172 -25.27 1.09 14.85
N PRO A 173 -24.52 1.38 15.92
CA PRO A 173 -24.97 2.30 16.97
C PRO A 173 -25.18 3.74 16.46
N THR A 174 -24.44 4.15 15.42
CA THR A 174 -24.51 5.49 14.84
C THR A 174 -25.58 5.65 13.77
N TYR A 175 -26.30 4.57 13.44
CA TYR A 175 -27.40 4.60 12.48
C TYR A 175 -28.75 4.68 13.19
N GLU A 176 -29.77 5.17 12.50
CA GLU A 176 -31.10 5.41 13.07
C GLU A 176 -31.67 4.15 13.73
N GLY A 177 -32.05 4.26 15.01
CA GLY A 177 -32.58 3.15 15.80
C GLY A 177 -31.53 2.13 16.30
N SER A 178 -30.23 2.39 16.06
CA SER A 178 -29.11 1.54 16.47
C SER A 178 -29.32 0.04 16.22
N PRO A 179 -29.67 -0.36 14.98
CA PRO A 179 -30.13 -1.72 14.69
C PRO A 179 -29.00 -2.75 14.86
N THR A 180 -29.42 -3.98 15.15
CA THR A 180 -28.52 -5.12 15.28
C THR A 180 -28.97 -6.27 14.39
N PHE A 181 -28.02 -6.97 13.79
CA PHE A 181 -28.26 -8.04 12.82
C PHE A 181 -27.40 -9.25 13.16
N GLN A 182 -28.04 -10.39 13.42
CA GLN A 182 -27.34 -11.64 13.71
C GLN A 182 -27.27 -12.51 12.46
N GLY A 183 -26.06 -12.99 12.15
CA GLY A 183 -25.82 -13.91 11.04
C GLY A 183 -26.06 -15.37 11.41
N ALA A 184 -26.15 -16.22 10.38
CA ALA A 184 -26.12 -17.67 10.58
C ALA A 184 -24.78 -18.13 11.20
N PRO A 185 -24.78 -19.14 12.09
CA PRO A 185 -23.54 -19.71 12.61
C PRO A 185 -22.67 -20.31 11.50
N ALA A 186 -21.35 -20.17 11.62
CA ALA A 186 -20.37 -20.71 10.67
C ALA A 186 -19.19 -21.38 11.39
N LEU A 187 -18.44 -22.21 10.68
CA LEU A 187 -17.27 -22.92 11.24
C LEU A 187 -16.04 -22.02 11.41
N ALA A 188 -15.95 -20.93 10.65
CA ALA A 188 -14.86 -19.96 10.77
C ALA A 188 -15.39 -18.60 11.23
N LYS A 189 -14.61 -17.92 12.08
CA LYS A 189 -14.95 -16.58 12.59
C LYS A 189 -15.23 -15.58 11.48
N LYS A 190 -14.41 -15.62 10.42
CA LYS A 190 -14.54 -14.73 9.25
C LYS A 190 -15.87 -14.96 8.50
N ASP A 191 -16.31 -16.20 8.39
CA ASP A 191 -17.54 -16.55 7.68
C ASP A 191 -18.77 -16.17 8.50
N ALA A 192 -18.70 -16.28 9.84
CA ALA A 192 -19.76 -15.83 10.73
C ALA A 192 -19.97 -14.30 10.63
N GLU A 193 -18.87 -13.53 10.61
CA GLU A 193 -18.94 -12.07 10.40
C GLU A 193 -19.53 -11.72 9.03
N ALA A 194 -19.13 -12.44 7.97
CA ALA A 194 -19.68 -12.24 6.63
C ALA A 194 -21.18 -12.54 6.59
N ALA A 195 -21.63 -13.62 7.23
CA ALA A 195 -23.04 -13.98 7.33
C ALA A 195 -23.86 -12.88 8.03
N ALA A 196 -23.35 -12.30 9.11
CA ALA A 196 -24.02 -11.21 9.81
C ALA A 196 -24.06 -9.91 8.98
N ALA A 197 -22.95 -9.59 8.29
CA ALA A 197 -22.90 -8.45 7.38
C ALA A 197 -23.90 -8.60 6.22
N LYS A 198 -24.05 -9.81 5.67
CA LYS A 198 -25.01 -10.12 4.60
C LYS A 198 -26.46 -9.88 5.02
N VAL A 199 -26.83 -10.21 6.25
CA VAL A 199 -28.16 -9.91 6.80
C VAL A 199 -28.38 -8.40 6.90
N ALA A 200 -27.39 -7.65 7.37
CA ALA A 200 -27.46 -6.19 7.43
C ALA A 200 -27.57 -5.57 6.02
N ILE A 201 -26.78 -6.02 5.05
CA ILE A 201 -26.86 -5.58 3.65
C ILE A 201 -28.27 -5.77 3.08
N ALA A 202 -28.89 -6.93 3.32
CA ALA A 202 -30.24 -7.20 2.84
C ALA A 202 -31.26 -6.21 3.42
N ALA A 203 -31.12 -5.81 4.68
CA ALA A 203 -32.02 -4.85 5.33
C ALA A 203 -31.86 -3.41 4.80
N PHE A 204 -30.65 -3.02 4.38
CA PHE A 204 -30.36 -1.66 3.91
C PHE A 204 -30.35 -1.49 2.40
N LYS A 205 -30.49 -2.59 1.65
CA LYS A 205 -30.38 -2.59 0.20
C LYS A 205 -31.29 -1.57 -0.46
N ASP A 206 -32.54 -1.48 -0.03
CA ASP A 206 -33.54 -0.59 -0.63
C ASP A 206 -33.27 0.88 -0.31
N ALA A 207 -32.82 1.17 0.93
CA ALA A 207 -32.47 2.53 1.34
C ALA A 207 -31.17 3.03 0.67
N ALA A 208 -30.21 2.14 0.46
CA ALA A 208 -28.91 2.50 -0.11
C ALA A 208 -28.87 2.49 -1.64
N ALA A 209 -29.74 1.74 -2.31
CA ALA A 209 -29.77 1.63 -3.77
C ALA A 209 -29.76 2.98 -4.51
N PRO A 210 -30.65 3.97 -4.21
CA PRO A 210 -30.62 5.26 -4.91
C PRO A 210 -29.33 6.04 -4.66
N LEU A 211 -28.78 5.98 -3.43
CA LEU A 211 -27.56 6.69 -3.05
C LEU A 211 -26.32 6.12 -3.75
N ILE A 212 -26.25 4.79 -3.89
CA ILE A 212 -25.17 4.09 -4.57
C ILE A 212 -25.16 4.49 -6.06
N GLU A 213 -26.31 4.53 -6.72
CA GLU A 213 -26.39 4.92 -8.14
C GLU A 213 -26.03 6.39 -8.36
N GLU A 214 -26.49 7.31 -7.48
CA GLU A 214 -26.08 8.71 -7.53
C GLU A 214 -24.56 8.87 -7.37
N HIS A 215 -23.98 8.20 -6.37
CA HIS A 215 -22.55 8.25 -6.11
C HIS A 215 -21.73 7.68 -7.26
N LYS A 216 -22.18 6.57 -7.86
CA LYS A 216 -21.57 5.94 -9.03
C LYS A 216 -21.60 6.87 -10.24
N ALA A 217 -22.73 7.54 -10.50
CA ALA A 217 -22.84 8.54 -11.57
C ALA A 217 -21.90 9.74 -11.34
N LYS A 218 -21.85 10.28 -10.12
CA LYS A 218 -20.95 11.38 -9.74
C LYS A 218 -19.47 10.99 -9.91
N LYS A 219 -19.09 9.78 -9.47
CA LYS A 219 -17.73 9.26 -9.61
C LYS A 219 -17.37 9.03 -11.08
N ALA A 220 -18.29 8.50 -11.89
CA ALA A 220 -18.08 8.31 -13.32
C ALA A 220 -17.83 9.65 -14.03
N ARG A 221 -18.64 10.69 -13.72
CA ARG A 221 -18.45 12.04 -14.27
C ARG A 221 -17.09 12.62 -13.89
N LYS A 222 -16.75 12.60 -12.59
CA LYS A 222 -15.46 13.10 -12.11
C LYS A 222 -14.28 12.37 -12.74
N ASN A 223 -14.36 11.03 -12.84
CA ASN A 223 -13.31 10.24 -13.48
C ASN A 223 -13.18 10.57 -14.97
N ALA A 224 -14.28 10.85 -15.69
CA ALA A 224 -14.22 11.27 -17.09
C ALA A 224 -13.54 12.64 -17.23
N GLU A 225 -13.93 13.62 -16.42
CA GLU A 225 -13.31 14.95 -16.38
C GLU A 225 -11.81 14.88 -16.05
N ASP A 226 -11.42 14.06 -15.06
CA ASP A 226 -10.03 13.89 -14.66
C ASP A 226 -9.21 13.18 -15.77
N MET A 227 -9.80 12.21 -16.46
CA MET A 227 -9.17 11.55 -17.60
C MET A 227 -8.95 12.50 -18.78
N GLU A 228 -9.88 13.42 -19.06
CA GLU A 228 -9.71 14.46 -20.08
C GLU A 228 -8.61 15.46 -19.72
N LYS A 229 -8.59 15.94 -18.47
CA LYS A 229 -7.52 16.82 -17.95
C LYS A 229 -6.14 16.16 -18.06
N MET A 230 -6.04 14.86 -17.79
CA MET A 230 -4.79 14.11 -17.92
C MET A 230 -4.36 13.96 -19.38
N LYS A 231 -5.30 13.77 -20.31
CA LYS A 231 -5.01 13.75 -21.76
C LYS A 231 -4.50 15.11 -22.26
N GLN A 232 -5.12 16.21 -21.86
CA GLN A 232 -4.69 17.56 -22.23
C GLN A 232 -3.27 17.86 -21.72
N LYS A 233 -3.01 17.59 -20.43
CA LYS A 233 -1.68 17.76 -19.83
C LYS A 233 -0.58 16.90 -20.48
N HIS A 234 -0.96 15.78 -21.06
CA HIS A 234 -0.01 14.92 -21.78
C HIS A 234 0.26 15.43 -23.19
N ALA A 235 -0.75 15.99 -23.87
CA ALA A 235 -0.61 16.57 -25.20
C ALA A 235 0.24 17.85 -25.20
N GLU A 236 0.11 18.69 -24.18
CA GLU A 236 0.90 19.94 -24.04
C GLU A 236 2.39 19.69 -23.73
N LYS A 237 2.74 18.48 -23.29
CA LYS A 237 4.12 18.09 -22.94
C LYS A 237 4.87 17.41 -24.08
N GLN A 238 4.22 17.15 -25.21
CA GLN A 238 4.84 16.60 -26.42
C GLN A 238 5.16 17.73 -27.40
#